data_AF-A0A0S8FZZ4-F1
#
_entry.id   AF-A0A0S8FZZ4-F1
#
_cell.length_a   1.000
_cell.length_b   1.000
_cell.length_c   1.000
_cell.angle_alpha   90.00
_cell.angle_beta   90.00
_cell.angle_gamma   90.00
#
_symmetry.space_group_name_H-M   'P 1'
#
loop_
_entity.id
_entity.type
_entity.pdbx_description
1 polymer ?
#
loop_
_entity_poly.entity_id
_entity_poly.type
_entity_poly.pdbx_seq_one_letter_code
_entity_poly.pdbx_strand_id
1 'polypeptide(L)'
;MSDSAALAESRFPGTEYDRLPARVWWLGALMVLIGVATFILMTTNGHAEGYLYLFFYSIPSNTAISVFPHEPVLIWYGTIANMWLASLAATGGTMVSGWLDHRVFVPVLNYTKITSYKRSRFYSKMTGIFMRYPFATLVATGLTPIPFWPFKFLCFSIHYPLWRYLAALTVGRFPRYLFLAWVGARFEIPAWILITIVIVIFSVYAIRGVPAAWGWMKERRQARQRSG
;
A
#
# COMPACT_ATOMS: atom_id res chain seq x y z
N MET A 1 -7.29 -41.87 8.48
CA MET A 1 -7.64 -40.48 8.06
C MET A 1 -7.67 -39.48 9.22
N SER A 2 -7.45 -39.87 10.48
CA SER A 2 -7.37 -38.95 11.63
C SER A 2 -5.97 -38.41 11.93
N ASP A 3 -4.90 -39.14 11.58
CA ASP A 3 -3.54 -38.77 12.01
C ASP A 3 -2.90 -37.64 11.20
N SER A 4 -3.27 -37.48 9.92
CA SER A 4 -2.77 -36.40 9.07
C SER A 4 -3.38 -35.03 9.38
N ALA A 5 -4.56 -34.99 10.01
CA ALA A 5 -5.17 -33.77 10.50
C ALA A 5 -4.51 -33.31 11.82
N ALA A 6 -4.23 -34.24 12.74
CA ALA A 6 -3.56 -33.96 14.00
C ALA A 6 -2.10 -33.49 13.82
N LEU A 7 -1.39 -34.00 12.80
CA LEU A 7 -0.03 -33.56 12.47
C LEU A 7 0.03 -32.19 11.75
N ALA A 8 -1.08 -31.74 11.17
CA ALA A 8 -1.18 -30.39 10.59
C ALA A 8 -1.42 -29.32 11.66
N GLU A 9 -2.14 -29.67 12.74
CA GLU A 9 -2.44 -28.80 13.87
C GLU A 9 -1.24 -28.58 14.81
N SER A 10 -0.41 -29.61 15.01
CA SER A 10 0.77 -29.52 15.89
C SER A 10 1.93 -28.69 15.31
N ARG A 11 1.94 -28.43 13.99
CA ARG A 11 3.02 -27.68 13.33
C ARG A 11 2.80 -26.16 13.30
N PHE A 12 1.60 -25.71 13.66
CA PHE A 12 1.26 -24.30 13.78
C PHE A 12 0.45 -24.07 15.05
N PRO A 13 1.12 -24.03 16.23
CA PRO A 13 0.44 -23.65 17.46
C PRO A 13 -0.25 -22.31 17.22
N GLY A 14 -1.56 -22.29 17.48
CA GLY A 14 -2.40 -21.11 17.43
C GLY A 14 -1.85 -20.06 18.38
N THR A 15 -0.92 -19.25 17.87
CA THR A 15 -0.32 -18.19 18.63
C THR A 15 -1.26 -16.99 18.59
N GLU A 16 -1.62 -16.59 19.80
CA GLU A 16 -2.49 -15.50 20.19
C GLU A 16 -1.93 -14.14 19.72
N TYR A 17 -1.99 -13.87 18.42
CA TYR A 17 -1.53 -12.61 17.84
C TYR A 17 -2.70 -11.82 17.25
N ASP A 18 -3.63 -11.38 18.10
CA ASP A 18 -4.83 -10.66 17.63
C ASP A 18 -4.65 -9.13 17.57
N ARG A 19 -3.47 -8.60 17.91
CA ARG A 19 -3.20 -7.14 17.94
C ARG A 19 -1.88 -6.78 17.29
N LEU A 20 -1.93 -5.83 16.34
CA LEU A 20 -0.72 -5.16 15.84
C LEU A 20 -0.05 -4.42 17.01
N PRO A 21 1.30 -4.42 17.11
CA PRO A 21 2.02 -3.67 18.13
C PRO A 21 1.67 -2.19 18.13
N ALA A 22 1.64 -1.56 19.31
CA ALA A 22 1.27 -0.15 19.47
C ALA A 22 2.10 0.80 18.58
N ARG A 23 3.36 0.46 18.30
CA ARG A 23 4.25 1.22 17.40
C ARG A 23 3.70 1.30 15.96
N VAL A 24 3.09 0.23 15.45
CA VAL A 24 2.49 0.22 14.10
C VAL A 24 1.27 1.12 14.04
N TRP A 25 0.46 1.14 15.09
CA TRP A 25 -0.70 2.04 15.18
C TRP A 25 -0.28 3.51 15.24
N TRP A 26 0.73 3.85 16.04
CA TRP A 26 1.25 5.22 16.10
C TRP A 26 1.87 5.67 14.77
N LEU A 27 2.68 4.81 14.15
CA LEU A 27 3.29 5.13 12.85
C LEU A 27 2.25 5.18 11.74
N GLY A 28 1.26 4.28 11.74
CA GLY A 28 0.12 4.33 10.83
C GLY A 28 -0.70 5.61 11.01
N ALA A 29 -1.00 6.01 12.26
CA ALA A 29 -1.69 7.26 12.56
C ALA A 29 -0.88 8.47 12.09
N LEU A 30 0.43 8.50 12.35
CA LEU A 30 1.32 9.54 11.85
C LEU A 30 1.33 9.60 10.32
N MET A 31 1.36 8.46 9.63
CA MET A 31 1.28 8.41 8.16
C MET A 31 -0.03 8.96 7.63
N VAL A 32 -1.15 8.64 8.28
CA VAL A 32 -2.46 9.19 7.93
C VAL A 32 -2.48 10.70 8.16
N LEU A 33 -1.95 11.18 9.30
CA LEU A 33 -1.85 12.61 9.59
C LEU A 33 -0.98 13.34 8.55
N ILE A 34 0.17 12.77 8.17
CA ILE A 34 1.01 13.34 7.11
C ILE A 34 0.25 13.36 5.77
N GLY A 35 -0.43 12.28 5.40
CA GLY A 35 -1.24 12.20 4.18
C GLY A 35 -2.36 13.23 4.14
N VAL A 36 -3.11 13.38 5.24
CA VAL A 36 -4.19 14.36 5.36
C VAL A 36 -3.63 15.78 5.37
N ALA A 37 -2.58 16.05 6.15
CA ALA A 37 -1.97 17.37 6.22
C ALA A 37 -1.42 17.81 4.85
N THR A 38 -0.72 16.92 4.15
CA THR A 38 -0.20 17.21 2.80
C THR A 38 -1.33 17.40 1.80
N PHE A 39 -2.41 16.61 1.88
CA PHE A 39 -3.60 16.81 1.05
C PHE A 39 -4.28 18.16 1.31
N ILE A 40 -4.47 18.54 2.57
CA ILE A 40 -5.04 19.85 2.93
C ILE A 40 -4.14 20.97 2.41
N LEU A 41 -2.83 20.93 2.68
CA LEU A 41 -1.89 21.94 2.22
C LEU A 41 -1.89 22.09 0.69
N MET A 42 -2.06 20.98 -0.02
CA MET A 42 -2.17 20.96 -1.49
C MET A 42 -3.46 21.66 -1.97
N THR A 43 -4.56 21.54 -1.22
CA THR A 43 -5.83 22.24 -1.53
C THR A 43 -5.84 23.71 -1.12
N THR A 44 -5.14 24.09 -0.04
CA THR A 44 -5.21 25.46 0.52
C THR A 44 -4.22 26.43 -0.12
N ASN A 45 -3.02 25.97 -0.47
CA ASN A 45 -1.95 26.88 -0.89
C ASN A 45 -2.01 27.30 -2.36
N GLY A 46 -2.90 26.72 -3.18
CA GLY A 46 -3.18 27.11 -4.58
C GLY A 46 -2.02 26.94 -5.58
N HIS A 47 -0.77 26.93 -5.10
CA HIS A 47 0.44 26.68 -5.88
C HIS A 47 0.67 25.17 -5.98
N ALA A 48 0.01 24.60 -6.97
CA ALA A 48 0.14 23.24 -7.49
C ALA A 48 1.57 22.79 -7.86
N GLU A 49 2.58 23.64 -7.68
CA GLU A 49 4.00 23.36 -7.97
C GLU A 49 4.79 22.80 -6.78
N GLY A 50 4.13 22.59 -5.64
CA GLY A 50 4.77 21.98 -4.47
C GLY A 50 5.12 20.51 -4.70
N TYR A 51 6.21 20.21 -5.42
CA TYR A 51 6.74 18.86 -5.57
C TYR A 51 7.00 18.18 -4.21
N LEU A 52 7.26 18.98 -3.17
CA LEU A 52 7.35 18.50 -1.79
C LEU A 52 6.02 17.92 -1.29
N TYR A 53 4.87 18.53 -1.62
CA TYR A 53 3.57 17.96 -1.25
C TYR A 53 3.36 16.63 -1.93
N LEU A 54 3.67 16.52 -3.23
CA LEU A 54 3.60 15.24 -3.94
C LEU A 54 4.56 14.19 -3.36
N PHE A 55 5.79 14.59 -3.00
CA PHE A 55 6.76 13.72 -2.34
C PHE A 55 6.21 13.18 -1.02
N PHE A 56 5.78 14.06 -0.10
CA PHE A 56 5.30 13.66 1.21
C PHE A 56 3.96 12.92 1.14
N TYR A 57 3.07 13.26 0.21
CA TYR A 57 1.83 12.53 -0.06
C TYR A 57 2.10 11.12 -0.60
N SER A 58 3.13 10.98 -1.44
CA SER A 58 3.50 9.68 -2.02
C SER A 58 3.99 8.68 -0.97
N ILE A 59 4.46 9.14 0.20
CA ILE A 59 4.91 8.23 1.26
C ILE A 59 3.74 7.40 1.83
N PRO A 60 2.71 7.99 2.47
CA PRO A 60 1.56 7.25 2.98
C PRO A 60 0.72 6.64 1.86
N SER A 61 0.74 7.21 0.65
CA SER A 61 0.02 6.68 -0.51
C SER A 61 0.64 5.39 -1.09
N ASN A 62 1.88 5.03 -0.72
CA ASN A 62 2.55 3.84 -1.27
C ASN A 62 2.97 2.79 -0.23
N THR A 63 2.70 3.01 1.06
CA THR A 63 3.05 2.05 2.13
C THR A 63 2.14 0.82 2.12
N ALA A 64 2.53 -0.22 2.86
CA ALA A 64 1.74 -1.45 2.98
C ALA A 64 0.33 -1.25 3.58
N ILE A 65 0.07 -0.14 4.26
CA ILE A 65 -1.22 0.23 4.90
C ILE A 65 -1.89 1.40 4.16
N SER A 66 -1.53 1.64 2.90
CA SER A 66 -2.02 2.83 2.20
C SER A 66 -3.54 2.81 1.98
N VAL A 67 -4.17 3.96 2.26
CA VAL A 67 -5.59 4.23 2.01
C VAL A 67 -5.77 5.37 0.99
N PHE A 68 -4.68 6.00 0.56
CA PHE A 68 -4.71 7.20 -0.26
C PHE A 68 -4.50 6.88 -1.75
N PRO A 69 -5.33 7.39 -2.66
CA PRO A 69 -5.16 7.16 -4.09
C PRO A 69 -3.94 7.91 -4.61
N HIS A 70 -2.96 7.19 -5.17
CA HIS A 70 -1.73 7.79 -5.69
C HIS A 70 -1.88 8.23 -7.15
N GLU A 71 -2.44 7.34 -7.95
CA GLU A 71 -2.43 7.45 -9.41
C GLU A 71 -3.22 8.66 -9.93
N PRO A 72 -4.45 8.95 -9.44
CA PRO A 72 -5.20 10.11 -9.90
C PRO A 72 -4.52 11.44 -9.54
N VAL A 73 -3.85 11.49 -8.38
CA VAL A 73 -3.11 12.68 -7.93
C VAL A 73 -1.92 12.93 -8.85
N LEU A 74 -1.24 11.88 -9.28
CA LEU A 74 -0.10 12.02 -10.19
C LEU A 74 -0.52 12.46 -11.59
N ILE A 75 -1.66 11.95 -12.10
CA ILE A 75 -2.26 12.43 -13.35
C ILE A 75 -2.59 13.92 -13.23
N TRP A 76 -3.21 14.35 -12.11
CA TRP A 76 -3.50 15.76 -11.87
C TRP A 76 -2.23 16.62 -11.87
N TYR A 77 -1.16 16.18 -11.20
CA TYR A 77 0.14 16.87 -11.23
C TYR A 77 0.72 17.00 -12.64
N GLY A 78 0.42 16.07 -13.54
CA GLY A 78 0.77 16.18 -14.95
C GLY A 78 0.11 17.36 -15.67
N THR A 79 -1.10 17.77 -15.25
CA THR A 79 -1.85 18.87 -15.86
C THR A 79 -1.36 20.27 -15.43
N ILE A 80 -0.69 20.36 -14.27
CA ILE A 80 -0.36 21.63 -13.60
C ILE A 80 1.14 21.84 -13.36
N ALA A 81 1.96 20.80 -13.43
CA ALA A 81 3.38 20.85 -13.08
C ALA A 81 4.25 20.09 -14.11
N ASN A 82 5.57 20.22 -14.00
CA ASN A 82 6.49 19.50 -14.88
C ASN A 82 6.44 17.99 -14.61
N MET A 83 6.13 17.19 -15.64
CA MET A 83 5.96 15.74 -15.52
C MET A 83 7.21 15.01 -14.98
N TRP A 84 8.42 15.48 -15.30
CA TRP A 84 9.66 14.84 -14.86
C TRP A 84 9.87 15.05 -13.37
N LEU A 85 9.74 16.30 -12.91
CA LEU A 85 9.89 16.64 -11.50
C LEU A 85 8.79 16.01 -10.65
N ALA A 86 7.56 15.98 -11.14
CA ALA A 86 6.44 15.29 -10.48
C ALA A 86 6.74 13.78 -10.31
N SER A 87 7.22 13.13 -11.37
CA SER A 87 7.55 11.70 -11.35
C SER A 87 8.74 11.39 -10.46
N LEU A 88 9.76 12.24 -10.44
CA LEU A 88 10.90 12.12 -9.53
C LEU A 88 10.48 12.29 -8.08
N ALA A 89 9.69 13.31 -7.77
CA ALA A 89 9.18 13.55 -6.42
C ALA A 89 8.31 12.37 -5.92
N ALA A 90 7.39 11.88 -6.76
CA ALA A 90 6.56 10.73 -6.43
C ALA A 90 7.38 9.44 -6.23
N THR A 91 8.40 9.24 -7.07
CA THR A 91 9.32 8.11 -6.94
C THR A 91 10.15 8.21 -5.66
N GLY A 92 10.66 9.40 -5.33
CA GLY A 92 11.38 9.65 -4.07
C GLY A 92 10.53 9.32 -2.84
N GLY A 93 9.29 9.82 -2.79
CA GLY A 93 8.38 9.49 -1.69
C GLY A 93 8.06 7.99 -1.62
N THR A 94 7.98 7.33 -2.78
CA THR A 94 7.81 5.87 -2.86
C THR A 94 9.04 5.10 -2.37
N MET A 95 10.26 5.59 -2.59
CA MET A 95 11.48 4.98 -2.05
C MET A 95 11.49 5.05 -0.51
N VAL A 96 11.11 6.20 0.06
CA VAL A 96 10.96 6.36 1.52
C VAL A 96 9.89 5.41 2.05
N SER A 97 8.76 5.32 1.35
CA SER A 97 7.69 4.37 1.66
C SER A 97 8.17 2.91 1.64
N GLY A 98 8.92 2.52 0.61
CA GLY A 98 9.51 1.19 0.50
C GLY A 98 10.52 0.90 1.62
N TRP A 99 11.31 1.89 2.03
CA TRP A 99 12.21 1.79 3.16
C TRP A 99 11.45 1.59 4.49
N LEU A 100 10.38 2.35 4.72
CA LEU A 100 9.51 2.21 5.89
C LEU A 100 8.84 0.83 5.93
N ASP A 101 8.37 0.34 4.78
CA ASP A 101 7.76 -0.98 4.68
C ASP A 101 8.75 -2.09 5.05
N HIS A 102 10.00 -1.98 4.59
CA HIS A 102 11.05 -2.94 4.89
C HIS A 102 11.43 -2.95 6.36
N ARG A 103 11.49 -1.78 7.00
CA ARG A 103 12.03 -1.65 8.36
C ARG A 103 10.98 -1.73 9.46
N VAL A 104 9.75 -1.35 9.15
CA VAL A 104 8.71 -1.12 10.16
C VAL A 104 7.45 -1.89 9.84
N PHE A 105 6.82 -1.65 8.70
CA PHE A 105 5.44 -2.10 8.52
C PHE A 105 5.36 -3.61 8.26
N VAL A 106 6.05 -4.13 7.25
CA VAL A 106 5.85 -5.52 6.86
C VAL A 106 6.39 -6.54 7.88
N PRO A 107 7.56 -6.34 8.52
CA PRO A 107 8.01 -7.25 9.58
C PRO A 107 7.03 -7.35 10.76
N VAL A 108 6.21 -6.32 10.96
CA VAL A 108 5.31 -6.20 12.11
C VAL A 108 3.85 -6.49 11.74
N LEU A 109 3.52 -6.54 10.45
CA LEU A 109 2.21 -6.94 9.96
C LEU A 109 2.02 -8.45 10.11
N ASN A 110 1.05 -8.83 10.94
CA ASN A 110 0.86 -10.22 11.34
C ASN A 110 0.40 -11.14 10.18
N TYR A 111 1.13 -12.24 10.00
CA TYR A 111 1.06 -13.18 8.87
C TYR A 111 -0.21 -14.03 8.83
N THR A 112 -0.90 -14.22 9.96
CA THR A 112 -1.98 -15.21 10.12
C THR A 112 -3.26 -14.84 9.40
N LYS A 113 -3.72 -13.58 9.43
CA LYS A 113 -4.95 -13.16 8.71
C LYS A 113 -4.78 -13.07 7.18
N ILE A 114 -3.53 -13.12 6.69
CA ILE A 114 -3.17 -12.99 5.27
C ILE A 114 -3.05 -14.37 4.59
N THR A 115 -3.11 -15.47 5.35
CA THR A 115 -2.99 -16.85 4.85
C THR A 115 -4.08 -17.28 3.88
N SER A 116 -5.25 -16.63 3.87
CA SER A 116 -6.33 -16.93 2.91
C SER A 116 -5.88 -16.76 1.45
N TYR A 117 -5.01 -15.79 1.15
CA TYR A 117 -4.44 -15.58 -0.19
C TYR A 117 -3.42 -16.65 -0.61
N LYS A 118 -2.82 -17.36 0.36
CA LYS A 118 -1.77 -18.37 0.10
C LYS A 118 -2.32 -19.66 -0.52
N ARG A 119 -3.63 -19.88 -0.49
CA ARG A 119 -4.28 -21.10 -1.04
C ARG A 119 -4.54 -21.05 -2.55
N SER A 120 -4.36 -19.92 -3.23
CA SER A 120 -4.62 -19.86 -4.68
C SER A 120 -3.47 -20.45 -5.49
N ARG A 121 -3.80 -21.25 -6.54
CA ARG A 121 -2.80 -21.74 -7.51
C ARG A 121 -2.02 -20.62 -8.18
N PHE A 122 -2.66 -19.45 -8.35
CA PHE A 122 -2.03 -18.25 -8.87
C PHE A 122 -0.91 -17.74 -7.94
N TYR A 123 -1.17 -17.66 -6.63
CA TYR A 123 -0.16 -17.26 -5.64
C TYR A 123 1.05 -18.20 -5.67
N SER A 124 0.84 -19.52 -5.68
CA SER A 124 1.94 -20.49 -5.74
C SER A 124 2.76 -20.42 -7.03
N LYS A 125 2.14 -20.07 -8.16
CA LYS A 125 2.85 -19.88 -9.44
C LYS A 125 3.66 -18.58 -9.42
N MET A 126 3.06 -17.50 -8.91
CA MET A 126 3.74 -16.20 -8.78
C MET A 126 4.90 -16.25 -7.79
N THR A 127 4.78 -17.00 -6.69
CA THR A 127 5.88 -17.20 -5.74
C THR A 127 7.03 -17.98 -6.37
N GLY A 128 6.75 -19.03 -7.15
CA GLY A 128 7.78 -19.77 -7.89
C GLY A 128 8.56 -18.89 -8.87
N ILE A 129 7.87 -18.04 -9.63
CA ILE A 129 8.50 -17.08 -10.54
C ILE A 129 9.33 -16.05 -9.76
N PHE A 130 8.78 -15.52 -8.66
CA PHE A 130 9.45 -14.53 -7.83
C PHE A 130 10.74 -15.09 -7.20
N MET A 131 10.74 -16.34 -6.74
CA MET A 131 11.95 -16.96 -6.18
C MET A 131 13.08 -17.10 -7.21
N ARG A 132 12.73 -17.27 -8.50
CA ARG A 132 13.70 -17.38 -9.58
C ARG A 132 14.20 -16.01 -10.06
N TYR A 133 13.31 -15.02 -10.15
CA TYR A 133 13.61 -13.68 -10.66
C TYR A 133 12.97 -12.57 -9.82
N PRO A 134 13.44 -12.36 -8.57
CA PRO A 134 12.79 -11.42 -7.65
C PRO A 134 12.86 -9.98 -8.17
N PHE A 135 14.02 -9.55 -8.68
CA PHE A 135 14.19 -8.20 -9.22
C PHE A 135 13.27 -7.92 -10.41
N ALA A 136 13.27 -8.80 -11.41
CA ALA A 136 12.44 -8.63 -12.61
C ALA A 136 10.95 -8.66 -12.26
N THR A 137 10.54 -9.50 -11.31
CA THR A 137 9.16 -9.56 -10.85
C THR A 137 8.73 -8.26 -10.18
N LEU A 138 9.58 -7.66 -9.34
CA LEU A 138 9.32 -6.35 -8.72
C LEU A 138 9.26 -5.23 -9.76
N VAL A 139 10.14 -5.23 -10.76
CA VAL A 139 10.10 -4.22 -11.84
C VAL A 139 8.80 -4.35 -12.63
N ALA A 140 8.45 -5.57 -13.07
CA ALA A 140 7.23 -5.83 -13.84
C ALA A 140 5.95 -5.47 -13.06
N THR A 141 5.90 -5.81 -11.78
CA THR A 141 4.76 -5.47 -10.91
C THR A 141 4.71 -3.99 -10.54
N GLY A 142 5.85 -3.31 -10.47
CA GLY A 142 5.91 -1.85 -10.29
C GLY A 142 5.45 -1.09 -11.53
N LEU A 143 5.75 -1.61 -12.72
CA LEU A 143 5.37 -1.02 -14.01
C LEU A 143 3.88 -1.20 -14.30
N THR A 144 3.29 -2.31 -13.86
CA THR A 144 1.88 -2.65 -14.10
C THR A 144 0.96 -2.18 -12.96
N PRO A 145 -0.36 -2.07 -13.20
CA PRO A 145 -1.35 -1.79 -12.15
C PRO A 145 -1.64 -3.01 -11.26
N ILE A 146 -0.77 -4.03 -11.27
CA ILE A 146 -0.96 -5.25 -10.48
C ILE A 146 -0.74 -4.92 -9.00
N PRO A 147 -1.54 -5.48 -8.07
CA PRO A 147 -1.32 -5.30 -6.64
C PRO A 147 0.12 -5.69 -6.25
N PHE A 148 0.89 -4.69 -5.82
CA PHE A 148 2.30 -4.87 -5.49
C PHE A 148 2.51 -5.44 -4.08
N TRP A 149 1.48 -5.37 -3.24
CA TRP A 149 1.52 -5.77 -1.83
C TRP A 149 1.95 -7.24 -1.60
N PRO A 150 1.42 -8.27 -2.29
CA PRO A 150 1.84 -9.66 -2.06
C PRO A 150 3.33 -9.90 -2.32
N PHE A 151 3.90 -9.21 -3.32
CA PHE A 151 5.31 -9.31 -3.68
C PHE A 151 6.20 -8.61 -2.65
N LYS A 152 5.77 -7.49 -2.05
CA LYS A 152 6.46 -6.87 -0.90
C LYS A 152 6.64 -7.87 0.24
N PHE A 153 5.57 -8.55 0.64
CA PHE A 153 5.62 -9.56 1.71
C PHE A 153 6.59 -10.69 1.40
N LEU A 154 6.56 -11.18 0.16
CA LEU A 154 7.45 -12.26 -0.24
C LEU A 154 8.92 -11.82 -0.21
N CYS A 155 9.21 -10.60 -0.68
CA CYS A 155 10.51 -9.96 -0.63
C CYS A 155 11.09 -9.92 0.78
N PHE A 156 10.28 -9.51 1.76
CA PHE A 156 10.73 -9.39 3.15
C PHE A 156 10.81 -10.75 3.84
N SER A 157 9.93 -11.69 3.49
CA SER A 157 9.97 -13.06 4.04
C SER A 157 11.28 -13.79 3.69
N ILE A 158 11.85 -13.49 2.52
CA ILE A 158 13.14 -14.06 2.07
C ILE A 158 14.35 -13.18 2.38
N HIS A 159 14.19 -12.12 3.18
CA HIS A 159 15.26 -11.18 3.53
C HIS A 159 15.96 -10.58 2.30
N TYR A 160 15.19 -10.26 1.26
CA TYR A 160 15.74 -9.70 0.03
C TYR A 160 16.45 -8.35 0.29
N PRO A 161 17.65 -8.10 -0.25
CA PRO A 161 18.44 -6.92 0.08
C PRO A 161 17.72 -5.61 -0.29
N LEU A 162 17.64 -4.70 0.68
CA LEU A 162 16.92 -3.43 0.59
C LEU A 162 17.29 -2.60 -0.65
N TRP A 163 18.58 -2.48 -0.96
CA TRP A 163 19.02 -1.66 -2.10
C TRP A 163 18.52 -2.20 -3.45
N ARG A 164 18.44 -3.53 -3.61
CA ARG A 164 17.89 -4.16 -4.83
C ARG A 164 16.38 -3.97 -4.90
N TYR A 165 15.70 -4.03 -3.76
CA TYR A 165 14.28 -3.76 -3.68
C TYR A 165 13.97 -2.30 -4.04
N LEU A 166 14.69 -1.32 -3.48
CA LEU A 166 14.52 0.09 -3.80
C LEU A 166 14.87 0.38 -5.27
N ALA A 167 15.94 -0.21 -5.80
CA ALA A 167 16.29 -0.09 -7.22
C ALA A 167 15.17 -0.65 -8.12
N ALA A 168 14.61 -1.80 -7.78
CA ALA A 168 13.49 -2.38 -8.54
C ALA A 168 12.24 -1.50 -8.47
N LEU A 169 11.94 -0.90 -7.31
CA LEU A 169 10.86 0.07 -7.16
C LEU A 169 11.07 1.28 -8.06
N THR A 170 12.27 1.86 -8.07
CA THR A 170 12.60 3.01 -8.91
C THR A 170 12.45 2.65 -10.39
N VAL A 171 13.08 1.56 -10.84
CA VAL A 171 13.04 1.13 -12.25
C VAL A 171 11.63 0.76 -12.71
N GLY A 172 10.82 0.15 -11.85
CA GLY A 172 9.45 -0.23 -12.20
C GLY A 172 8.47 0.94 -12.13
N ARG A 173 8.53 1.73 -11.05
CA ARG A 173 7.51 2.76 -10.76
C ARG A 173 7.81 4.10 -11.41
N PHE A 174 9.07 4.48 -11.56
CA PHE A 174 9.40 5.75 -12.23
C PHE A 174 8.83 5.82 -13.65
N PRO A 175 8.99 4.81 -14.52
CA PRO A 175 8.38 4.85 -15.87
C PRO A 175 6.86 4.91 -15.83
N ARG A 176 6.22 4.18 -14.90
CA ARG A 176 4.78 4.23 -14.71
C ARG A 176 4.32 5.62 -14.27
N TYR A 177 5.02 6.22 -13.32
CA TYR A 177 4.71 7.56 -12.82
C TYR A 177 4.92 8.62 -13.89
N LEU A 178 5.99 8.49 -14.67
CA LEU A 178 6.25 9.33 -15.83
C LEU A 178 5.15 9.21 -16.86
N PHE A 179 4.70 7.99 -17.17
CA PHE A 179 3.58 7.76 -18.07
C PHE A 179 2.29 8.40 -17.56
N LEU A 180 1.96 8.25 -16.27
CA LEU A 180 0.75 8.85 -15.68
C LEU A 180 0.80 10.39 -15.69
N ALA A 181 1.93 10.98 -15.33
CA ALA A 181 2.13 12.43 -15.40
C ALA A 181 2.10 12.93 -16.86
N TRP A 182 2.66 12.16 -17.80
CA TRP A 182 2.58 12.47 -19.23
C TRP A 182 1.14 12.42 -19.75
N VAL A 183 0.33 11.44 -19.32
CA VAL A 183 -1.11 11.37 -19.65
C VAL A 183 -1.82 12.64 -19.15
N GLY A 184 -1.55 13.07 -17.93
CA GLY A 184 -2.10 14.34 -17.41
C GLY A 184 -1.63 15.56 -18.21
N ALA A 185 -0.37 15.58 -18.64
CA ALA A 185 0.17 16.69 -19.44
C ALA A 185 -0.40 16.73 -20.86
N ARG A 186 -0.76 15.57 -21.43
CA ARG A 186 -1.24 15.45 -22.81
C ARG A 186 -2.76 15.56 -22.92
N PHE A 187 -3.48 15.05 -21.94
CA PHE A 187 -4.93 15.07 -21.90
C PHE A 187 -5.36 16.05 -20.81
N GLU A 188 -6.07 17.10 -21.19
CA GLU A 188 -6.71 18.03 -20.25
C GLU A 188 -7.86 17.31 -19.54
N ILE A 189 -7.51 16.45 -18.58
CA ILE A 189 -8.48 15.67 -17.82
C ILE A 189 -9.13 16.63 -16.81
N PRO A 190 -10.44 16.88 -16.93
CA PRO A 190 -11.13 17.78 -16.01
C PRO A 190 -11.00 17.28 -14.57
N ALA A 191 -10.72 18.19 -13.63
CA ALA A 191 -10.52 17.85 -12.23
C ALA A 191 -11.71 17.08 -11.62
N TRP A 192 -12.94 17.33 -12.08
CA TRP A 192 -14.14 16.63 -11.61
C TRP A 192 -14.11 15.12 -11.91
N ILE A 193 -13.48 14.67 -13.01
CA ILE A 193 -13.32 13.25 -13.31
C ILE A 193 -12.40 12.60 -12.29
N LEU A 194 -11.26 13.23 -11.98
CA LEU A 194 -10.29 12.73 -11.00
C LEU A 194 -10.90 12.69 -9.60
N ILE A 195 -11.64 13.72 -9.20
CA ILE A 195 -12.38 13.76 -7.94
C ILE A 195 -13.42 12.62 -7.89
N THR A 196 -14.14 12.38 -8.98
CA THR A 196 -15.12 11.29 -9.05
C THR A 196 -14.44 9.93 -8.87
N ILE A 197 -13.31 9.70 -9.53
CA ILE A 197 -12.52 8.46 -9.36
C ILE A 197 -12.09 8.29 -7.90
N VAL A 198 -11.59 9.35 -7.26
CA VAL A 198 -11.18 9.34 -5.86
C VAL A 198 -12.37 9.00 -4.94
N ILE A 199 -13.53 9.65 -5.14
CA ILE A 199 -14.76 9.39 -4.37
C ILE A 199 -15.21 7.94 -4.55
N VAL A 200 -15.19 7.41 -5.77
CA VAL A 200 -15.57 6.01 -6.04
C VAL A 200 -14.63 5.05 -5.31
N ILE A 201 -13.31 5.28 -5.37
CA ILE A 201 -12.33 4.45 -4.66
C ILE A 201 -12.61 4.46 -3.15
N PHE A 202 -12.75 5.64 -2.54
CA PHE A 202 -13.08 5.75 -1.12
C PHE A 202 -14.44 5.14 -0.76
N SER A 203 -15.44 5.27 -1.63
CA SER A 203 -16.77 4.69 -1.42
C SER A 203 -16.71 3.16 -1.40
N VAL A 204 -15.95 2.55 -2.32
CA VAL A 204 -15.74 1.10 -2.33
C VAL A 204 -15.07 0.63 -1.03
N TYR A 205 -14.06 1.37 -0.56
CA TYR A 205 -13.42 1.07 0.73
C TYR A 205 -14.40 1.24 1.91
N ALA A 206 -15.21 2.30 1.92
CA ALA A 206 -16.19 2.56 2.98
C ALA A 206 -17.27 1.47 3.03
N ILE A 207 -17.84 1.08 1.88
CA ILE A 207 -18.89 0.06 1.80
C ILE A 207 -18.38 -1.30 2.31
N ARG A 208 -17.11 -1.65 2.04
CA ARG A 208 -16.53 -2.91 2.53
C ARG A 208 -16.00 -2.83 3.96
N GLY A 209 -15.50 -1.68 4.39
CA GLY A 209 -14.86 -1.49 5.69
C GLY A 209 -15.83 -1.17 6.83
N VAL A 210 -16.87 -0.37 6.58
CA VAL A 210 -17.81 0.10 7.61
C VAL A 210 -18.63 -1.04 8.23
N PRO A 211 -19.19 -2.01 7.48
CA PRO A 211 -19.94 -3.11 8.08
C PRO A 211 -19.06 -4.02 8.96
N ALA A 212 -17.81 -4.26 8.54
CA ALA A 212 -16.84 -5.07 9.28
C ALA A 212 -16.41 -4.37 10.59
N ALA A 213 -16.14 -3.06 10.53
CA ALA A 213 -15.80 -2.27 11.71
C ALA A 213 -16.99 -2.16 12.69
N TRP A 214 -18.20 -2.01 12.18
CA TRP A 214 -19.42 -1.93 12.99
C TRP A 214 -19.72 -3.24 13.72
N GLY A 215 -19.59 -4.38 13.04
CA GLY A 215 -19.75 -5.71 13.65
C GLY A 215 -18.78 -5.93 14.82
N TRP A 216 -17.50 -5.63 14.61
CA TRP A 216 -16.47 -5.76 15.63
C TRP A 216 -16.68 -4.85 16.86
N MET A 217 -17.14 -3.61 16.64
CA MET A 217 -17.46 -2.70 17.74
C MET A 217 -18.67 -3.19 18.57
N LYS A 218 -19.67 -3.79 17.91
CA LYS A 218 -20.86 -4.34 18.58
C LYS A 218 -20.50 -5.55 19.44
N GLU A 219 -19.66 -6.46 18.94
CA GLU A 219 -19.13 -7.60 19.71
C GLU A 219 -18.32 -7.14 20.93
N ARG A 220 -17.47 -6.12 20.78
CA ARG A 220 -16.71 -5.57 21.91
C ARG A 220 -17.58 -4.93 22.99
N ARG A 221 -18.66 -4.26 22.61
CA ARG A 221 -19.62 -3.70 23.58
C ARG A 221 -20.34 -4.82 24.36
N GLN A 222 -20.74 -5.89 23.67
CA GLN A 222 -21.42 -7.03 24.28
C GLN A 222 -20.50 -7.84 25.19
N ALA A 223 -19.24 -8.05 24.81
CA ALA A 223 -18.25 -8.73 25.65
C ALA A 223 -17.98 -7.98 26.96
N ARG A 224 -17.92 -6.65 26.92
CA ARG A 224 -17.68 -5.80 28.09
C ARG A 224 -18.87 -5.74 29.06
N GLN A 225 -20.09 -5.98 28.57
CA GLN A 225 -21.31 -6.08 29.37
C GLN A 225 -21.52 -7.45 30.03
N ARG A 226 -20.86 -8.51 29.53
CA ARG A 226 -20.94 -9.87 30.11
C ARG A 226 -19.91 -10.12 31.21
N SER A 227 -18.91 -9.24 31.34
CA SER A 227 -17.80 -9.35 32.28
C SER A 227 -17.87 -8.38 33.47
N GLY A 228 -18.98 -7.63 33.60
CA GLY A 228 -19.29 -6.78 34.74
C GLY A 228 -20.65 -7.18 35.31
#